data_AF-A0A5S3PQ23-F1
#
_entry.id   AF-A0A5S3PQ23-F1
#
_cell.length_a   1.000
_cell.length_b   1.000
_cell.length_c   1.000
_cell.angle_alpha   90.00
_cell.angle_beta   90.00
_cell.angle_gamma   90.00
#
_symmetry.space_group_name_H-M   'P 1'
#
loop_
_entity.id
_entity.type
_entity.pdbx_description
1 polymer ?
#
loop_
_entity_poly.entity_id
_entity_poly.type
_entity_poly.pdbx_seq_one_letter_code
_entity_poly.pdbx_strand_id
1 'polypeptide(L)'
;MKSGIKHFLMVYVILWLIAFVVISFLLSRGERSFLDSSAFFFEIASSRRFLIAFHIVFLLCYSLFLSARYFRKVFLTKGKTIFLKQLSFRFILPILLVFTGYKTLAYSNTNDWYTFDWDATVMNENGHVKNLYDVDKKHRGMSVFGWSEDNQEAIDNLVHANVEWVAVIPFLYQKDEKTKLVDIPENPEVYTRRDSSHIRAIQDLHKKGIRVQLKPHLWMNDGWRSNITLDNEVEWEAWFESYRTNILRYARIAEVTDTELFCVGTELKTSIKKQPQKWENLIGEIRQIYSGELTYAANWYDEYEHISFWKDLDYIGIQAYFPLTKVKNPDLKTIEKGWEKHLTVLESFHKKYDKPILFTEVGYRSDADATIKPWEWNQFFGEITKKKSDQTQQLAYEALFNKTWHQPWFAGVYIWQWDNRTMEESAQTDLDFSPRFKPAENILAKWFGKSSNDKL
;
A
#
# COMPACT_ATOMS: atom_id res chain seq x y z
N MET A 1 -42.93 -24.81 -16.49
CA MET A 1 -42.49 -24.06 -15.30
C MET A 1 -41.78 -24.91 -14.25
N LYS A 2 -42.37 -26.03 -13.76
CA LYS A 2 -41.79 -26.89 -12.70
C LYS A 2 -40.37 -27.43 -12.98
N SER A 3 -40.04 -27.76 -14.23
CA SER A 3 -38.72 -28.29 -14.62
C SER A 3 -37.60 -27.24 -14.54
N GLY A 4 -37.86 -25.97 -14.89
CA GLY A 4 -36.84 -24.91 -14.82
C GLY A 4 -36.39 -24.63 -13.40
N ILE A 5 -37.34 -24.54 -12.48
CA ILE A 5 -37.11 -24.31 -11.04
C ILE A 5 -36.26 -25.45 -10.43
N LYS A 6 -36.52 -26.71 -10.82
CA LYS A 6 -35.73 -27.86 -10.33
C LYS A 6 -34.25 -27.74 -10.70
N HIS A 7 -33.92 -27.36 -11.94
CA HIS A 7 -32.51 -27.25 -12.36
C HIS A 7 -31.81 -26.04 -11.75
N PHE A 8 -32.51 -24.92 -11.59
CA PHE A 8 -32.01 -23.75 -10.90
C PHE A 8 -31.59 -24.09 -9.46
N LEU A 9 -32.50 -24.70 -8.70
CA LEU A 9 -32.23 -25.13 -7.32
C LEU A 9 -31.11 -26.16 -7.25
N MET A 10 -31.07 -27.12 -8.17
CA MET A 10 -30.03 -28.13 -8.24
C MET A 10 -28.64 -27.51 -8.43
N VAL A 11 -28.46 -26.60 -9.39
CA VAL A 11 -27.16 -25.93 -9.61
C VAL A 11 -26.79 -25.07 -8.41
N TYR A 12 -27.75 -24.39 -7.78
CA TYR A 12 -27.53 -23.55 -6.61
C TYR A 12 -27.02 -24.36 -5.41
N VAL A 13 -27.68 -25.49 -5.11
CA VAL A 13 -27.29 -26.39 -4.01
C VAL A 13 -25.94 -27.05 -4.28
N ILE A 14 -25.71 -27.54 -5.51
CA ILE A 14 -24.42 -28.14 -5.88
C ILE A 14 -23.28 -27.13 -5.73
N LEU A 15 -23.50 -25.87 -6.14
CA LEU A 15 -22.46 -24.85 -6.01
C LEU A 15 -22.15 -24.52 -4.55
N TRP A 16 -23.17 -24.47 -3.67
CA TRP A 16 -22.95 -24.33 -2.23
C TRP A 16 -22.14 -25.50 -1.65
N LEU A 17 -22.44 -26.74 -2.05
CA LEU A 17 -21.68 -27.92 -1.63
C LEU A 17 -20.23 -27.89 -2.12
N ILE A 18 -20.00 -27.50 -3.38
CA ILE A 18 -18.64 -27.34 -3.94
C ILE A 18 -17.89 -26.23 -3.20
N ALA A 19 -18.52 -25.07 -3.00
CA ALA A 19 -17.92 -23.95 -2.29
C ALA A 19 -17.51 -24.35 -0.87
N PHE A 20 -18.40 -25.04 -0.14
CA PHE A 20 -18.11 -25.59 1.19
C PHE A 20 -16.88 -26.51 1.15
N VAL A 21 -16.88 -27.55 0.30
CA VAL A 21 -15.78 -28.52 0.25
C VAL A 21 -14.46 -27.87 -0.15
N VAL A 22 -14.45 -27.07 -1.22
CA VAL A 22 -13.23 -26.45 -1.76
C VAL A 22 -12.66 -25.44 -0.78
N ILE A 23 -13.49 -24.56 -0.22
CA ILE A 23 -13.00 -23.51 0.68
C ILE A 23 -12.54 -24.12 2.00
N SER A 24 -13.31 -25.04 2.60
CA SER A 24 -12.88 -25.74 3.82
C SER A 24 -11.57 -26.49 3.63
N PHE A 25 -11.35 -27.11 2.45
CA PHE A 25 -10.09 -27.79 2.13
C PHE A 25 -8.92 -26.82 1.91
N LEU A 26 -9.16 -25.68 1.23
CA LEU A 26 -8.13 -24.65 1.04
C LEU A 26 -7.71 -24.00 2.36
N LEU A 27 -8.65 -23.87 3.30
CA LEU A 27 -8.43 -23.32 4.63
C LEU A 27 -7.76 -24.31 5.60
N SER A 28 -7.87 -25.62 5.36
CA SER A 28 -7.31 -26.67 6.22
C SER A 28 -5.81 -26.90 5.99
N ARG A 29 -5.02 -25.82 5.82
CA ARG A 29 -3.57 -25.87 5.67
C ARG A 29 -2.87 -25.50 6.99
N GLY A 30 -1.77 -26.18 7.30
CA GLY A 30 -1.03 -25.98 8.54
C GLY A 30 -1.71 -26.67 9.73
N GLU A 31 -1.89 -25.95 10.84
CA GLU A 31 -2.44 -26.49 12.09
C GLU A 31 -3.98 -26.49 12.16
N ARG A 32 -4.69 -25.91 11.18
CA ARG A 32 -6.16 -25.89 11.16
C ARG A 32 -6.73 -27.23 10.67
N SER A 33 -7.56 -27.86 11.49
CA SER A 33 -8.29 -29.04 11.06
C SER A 33 -9.35 -28.69 10.01
N PHE A 34 -9.82 -29.69 9.26
CA PHE A 34 -10.94 -29.53 8.33
C PHE A 34 -12.23 -29.11 9.05
N LEU A 35 -12.42 -29.55 10.30
CA LEU A 35 -13.58 -29.19 11.12
C LEU A 35 -13.57 -27.70 11.47
N ASP A 36 -12.43 -27.19 11.95
CA ASP A 36 -12.28 -25.76 12.28
C ASP A 36 -12.43 -24.89 11.02
N SER A 37 -11.88 -25.37 9.91
CA SER A 37 -11.99 -24.71 8.60
C SER A 37 -13.44 -24.68 8.10
N SER A 38 -14.21 -25.73 8.37
CA SER A 38 -15.64 -25.81 8.03
C SER A 38 -16.48 -24.88 8.89
N ALA A 39 -16.16 -24.70 10.17
CA ALA A 39 -16.82 -23.70 11.01
C ALA A 39 -16.55 -22.29 10.49
N PHE A 40 -15.29 -21.98 10.19
CA PHE A 40 -14.88 -20.69 9.63
C PHE A 40 -15.51 -20.40 8.26
N PHE A 41 -15.76 -21.43 7.43
CA PHE A 41 -16.49 -21.27 6.18
C PHE A 41 -17.86 -20.62 6.42
N PHE A 42 -18.62 -21.01 7.45
CA PHE A 42 -19.95 -20.42 7.69
C PHE A 42 -19.87 -18.95 8.09
N GLU A 43 -18.82 -18.54 8.80
CA GLU A 43 -18.56 -17.13 9.10
C GLU A 43 -18.32 -16.34 7.81
N ILE A 44 -17.45 -16.84 6.93
CA ILE A 44 -17.19 -16.22 5.62
C ILE A 44 -18.47 -16.22 4.76
N ALA A 45 -19.20 -17.33 4.73
CA ALA A 45 -20.37 -17.54 3.89
C ALA A 45 -21.52 -16.58 4.24
N SER A 46 -21.57 -16.12 5.49
CA SER A 46 -22.52 -15.12 5.96
C SER A 46 -22.15 -13.69 5.56
N SER A 47 -20.90 -13.45 5.14
CA SER A 47 -20.44 -12.11 4.79
C SER A 47 -21.09 -11.62 3.48
N ARG A 48 -21.45 -10.33 3.46
CA ARG A 48 -22.05 -9.69 2.28
C ARG A 48 -21.18 -9.83 1.03
N ARG A 49 -19.86 -9.67 1.16
CA ARG A 49 -18.90 -9.78 0.05
C ARG A 49 -18.90 -11.20 -0.53
N PHE A 50 -18.87 -12.22 0.33
CA PHE A 50 -18.93 -13.61 -0.11
C PHE A 50 -20.24 -13.92 -0.81
N LEU A 51 -21.39 -13.52 -0.24
CA LEU A 51 -22.69 -13.77 -0.84
C LEU A 51 -22.79 -13.14 -2.24
N ILE A 52 -22.36 -11.89 -2.41
CA ILE A 52 -22.34 -11.25 -3.73
C ILE A 52 -21.48 -12.05 -4.71
N ALA A 53 -20.25 -12.40 -4.34
CA ALA A 53 -19.35 -13.19 -5.18
C ALA A 53 -19.95 -14.55 -5.54
N PHE A 54 -20.50 -15.27 -4.56
CA PHE A 54 -21.15 -16.56 -4.74
C PHE A 54 -22.31 -16.47 -5.74
N HIS A 55 -23.17 -15.46 -5.62
CA HIS A 55 -24.30 -15.30 -6.53
C HIS A 55 -23.86 -14.94 -7.96
N ILE A 56 -22.79 -14.18 -8.13
CA ILE A 56 -22.19 -13.93 -9.46
C ILE A 56 -21.72 -15.25 -10.07
N VAL A 57 -20.95 -16.05 -9.32
CA VAL A 57 -20.47 -17.37 -9.78
C VAL A 57 -21.65 -18.29 -10.09
N PHE A 58 -22.67 -18.30 -9.24
CA PHE A 58 -23.91 -19.05 -9.48
C PHE A 58 -24.58 -18.68 -10.80
N LEU A 59 -24.76 -17.39 -11.07
CA LEU A 59 -25.37 -16.92 -12.31
C LEU A 59 -24.56 -17.32 -13.55
N LEU A 60 -23.23 -17.28 -13.46
CA LEU A 60 -22.32 -17.76 -14.51
C LEU A 60 -22.45 -19.27 -14.72
N CYS A 61 -22.35 -20.08 -13.66
CA CYS A 61 -22.49 -21.53 -13.74
C CYS A 61 -23.87 -21.96 -14.27
N TYR A 62 -24.94 -21.28 -13.82
CA TYR A 62 -26.29 -21.57 -14.29
C TYR A 62 -26.46 -21.20 -15.76
N SER A 63 -25.89 -20.09 -16.21
CA SER A 63 -25.88 -19.68 -17.62
C SER A 63 -25.08 -20.68 -18.48
N LEU A 64 -23.94 -21.18 -18.02
CA LEU A 64 -23.19 -22.26 -18.68
C LEU A 64 -24.01 -23.55 -18.77
N PHE A 65 -24.71 -23.92 -17.70
CA PHE A 65 -25.60 -25.07 -17.68
C PHE A 65 -26.74 -24.95 -18.70
N LEU A 66 -27.39 -23.77 -18.78
CA LEU A 66 -28.43 -23.50 -19.76
C LEU A 66 -27.89 -23.56 -21.20
N SER A 67 -26.71 -22.97 -21.44
CA SER A 67 -26.03 -23.05 -22.73
C SER A 67 -25.71 -24.49 -23.12
N ALA A 68 -25.16 -25.30 -22.21
CA ALA A 68 -24.86 -26.71 -22.46
C ALA A 68 -26.12 -27.50 -22.82
N ARG A 69 -27.24 -27.27 -22.12
CA ARG A 69 -28.53 -27.89 -22.45
C ARG A 69 -29.07 -27.45 -23.80
N TYR A 70 -29.00 -26.17 -24.08
CA TYR A 70 -29.43 -25.60 -25.36
C TYR A 70 -28.66 -26.27 -26.50
N PHE A 71 -27.33 -26.28 -26.42
CA PHE A 71 -26.48 -26.86 -27.46
C PHE A 71 -26.62 -28.38 -27.56
N ARG A 72 -26.79 -29.11 -26.45
CA ARG A 72 -27.15 -30.54 -26.49
C ARG A 72 -28.45 -30.78 -27.25
N LYS A 73 -29.49 -29.97 -27.00
CA LYS A 73 -30.77 -30.06 -27.72
C LYS A 73 -30.58 -29.77 -29.21
N VAL A 74 -29.81 -28.73 -29.57
CA VAL A 74 -29.53 -28.40 -30.97
C VAL A 74 -28.79 -29.54 -31.67
N PHE A 75 -27.80 -30.15 -31.01
CA PHE A 75 -27.09 -31.31 -31.56
C PHE A 75 -28.03 -32.49 -31.84
N LEU A 76 -28.86 -32.86 -30.86
CA LEU A 76 -29.78 -34.00 -30.97
C LEU A 76 -30.90 -33.78 -32.00
N THR A 77 -31.35 -32.53 -32.19
CA THR A 77 -32.52 -32.24 -33.04
C THR A 77 -32.18 -31.71 -34.44
N LYS A 78 -31.03 -31.05 -34.60
CA LYS A 78 -30.64 -30.37 -35.84
C LYS A 78 -29.32 -30.91 -36.44
N GLY A 79 -28.70 -31.89 -35.80
CA GLY A 79 -27.46 -32.51 -36.25
C GLY A 79 -26.21 -31.66 -36.04
N LYS A 80 -25.05 -32.27 -36.31
CA LYS A 80 -23.70 -31.74 -36.01
C LYS A 80 -23.42 -30.39 -36.67
N THR A 81 -23.78 -30.21 -37.94
CA THR A 81 -23.44 -28.99 -38.70
C THR A 81 -24.13 -27.75 -38.15
N ILE A 82 -25.42 -27.83 -37.83
CA ILE A 82 -26.18 -26.70 -37.27
C ILE A 82 -25.72 -26.41 -35.84
N PHE A 83 -25.45 -27.45 -35.06
CA PHE A 83 -24.86 -27.32 -33.73
C PHE A 83 -23.55 -26.53 -33.77
N LEU A 84 -22.59 -26.92 -34.61
CA LEU A 84 -21.30 -26.24 -34.70
C LEU A 84 -21.46 -24.77 -35.09
N LYS A 85 -22.26 -24.46 -36.11
CA LYS A 85 -22.52 -23.05 -36.50
C LYS A 85 -23.10 -22.24 -35.35
N GLN A 86 -24.11 -22.76 -34.66
CA GLN A 86 -24.73 -22.01 -33.56
C GLN A 86 -23.82 -21.89 -32.34
N LEU A 87 -23.06 -22.92 -32.00
CA LEU A 87 -22.08 -22.87 -30.91
C LEU A 87 -21.01 -21.83 -31.20
N SER A 88 -20.48 -21.83 -32.43
CA SER A 88 -19.51 -20.84 -32.88
C SER A 88 -20.07 -19.42 -32.82
N PHE A 89 -21.19 -19.12 -33.48
CA PHE A 89 -21.67 -17.73 -33.61
C PHE A 89 -22.41 -17.20 -32.37
N ARG A 90 -23.10 -18.04 -31.60
CA ARG A 90 -23.94 -17.58 -30.48
C ARG A 90 -23.27 -17.68 -29.11
N PHE A 91 -22.16 -18.39 -29.01
CA PHE A 91 -21.50 -18.63 -27.72
C PHE A 91 -20.01 -18.35 -27.78
N ILE A 92 -19.28 -19.03 -28.67
CA ILE A 92 -17.82 -18.87 -28.75
C ILE A 92 -17.43 -17.48 -29.24
N LEU A 93 -18.01 -17.00 -30.35
CA LEU A 93 -17.64 -15.72 -30.96
C LEU A 93 -17.88 -14.53 -30.02
N PRO A 94 -19.04 -14.37 -29.33
CA PRO A 94 -19.23 -13.29 -28.38
C PRO A 94 -18.22 -13.32 -27.22
N ILE A 95 -17.94 -14.50 -26.66
CA ILE A 95 -16.95 -14.65 -25.57
C ILE A 95 -15.56 -14.26 -26.08
N LEU A 96 -15.18 -14.73 -27.27
CA LEU A 96 -13.89 -14.41 -27.88
C LEU A 96 -13.77 -12.92 -28.19
N LEU A 97 -14.83 -12.25 -28.64
CA LEU A 97 -14.84 -10.81 -28.87
C LEU A 97 -14.68 -10.02 -27.57
N VAL A 98 -15.37 -10.40 -26.49
CA VAL A 98 -15.22 -9.76 -25.18
C VAL A 98 -13.82 -9.98 -24.63
N PHE A 99 -13.32 -11.21 -24.67
CA PHE A 99 -11.97 -11.55 -24.18
C PHE A 99 -10.89 -10.83 -24.98
N THR A 100 -10.96 -10.85 -26.31
CA THR A 100 -10.00 -10.17 -27.18
C THR A 100 -10.10 -8.66 -27.01
N GLY A 101 -11.31 -8.10 -26.95
CA GLY A 101 -11.51 -6.67 -26.71
C GLY A 101 -10.92 -6.21 -25.38
N TYR A 102 -11.16 -6.95 -24.31
CA TYR A 102 -10.55 -6.70 -23.00
C TYR A 102 -9.03 -6.82 -23.05
N LYS A 103 -8.48 -7.91 -23.63
CA LYS A 103 -7.02 -8.09 -23.74
C LYS A 103 -6.35 -7.02 -24.58
N THR A 104 -6.96 -6.60 -25.69
CA THR A 104 -6.46 -5.52 -26.53
C THR A 104 -6.51 -4.19 -25.79
N LEU A 105 -7.58 -3.89 -25.06
CA LEU A 105 -7.69 -2.66 -24.27
C LEU A 105 -6.67 -2.63 -23.13
N ALA A 106 -6.57 -3.71 -22.37
CA ALA A 106 -5.58 -3.87 -21.32
C ALA A 106 -4.17 -3.69 -21.89
N TYR A 107 -3.81 -4.43 -22.95
CA TYR A 107 -2.51 -4.29 -23.63
C TYR A 107 -2.26 -2.85 -24.11
N SER A 108 -3.24 -2.22 -24.77
CA SER A 108 -3.09 -0.85 -25.27
C SER A 108 -2.93 0.18 -24.16
N ASN A 109 -3.44 -0.10 -22.97
CA ASN A 109 -3.38 0.82 -21.83
C ASN A 109 -2.17 0.57 -20.95
N THR A 110 -1.77 -0.69 -20.75
CA THR A 110 -0.62 -1.05 -19.90
C THR A 110 0.69 -1.08 -20.66
N ASN A 111 0.70 -1.08 -21.99
CA ASN A 111 1.92 -0.88 -22.76
C ASN A 111 2.24 0.61 -22.87
N ASP A 112 3.46 0.97 -22.49
CA ASP A 112 4.05 2.30 -22.67
C ASP A 112 5.12 2.22 -23.76
N TRP A 113 5.21 3.23 -24.63
CA TRP A 113 6.23 3.34 -25.67
C TRP A 113 7.35 4.31 -25.26
N TYR A 114 7.30 4.82 -24.04
CA TYR A 114 8.37 5.61 -23.47
C TYR A 114 9.65 4.78 -23.37
N THR A 115 10.72 5.25 -24.01
CA THR A 115 12.06 4.68 -23.89
C THR A 115 12.85 5.52 -22.92
N PHE A 116 13.49 4.86 -21.95
CA PHE A 116 14.34 5.49 -20.96
C PHE A 116 15.73 4.86 -21.03
N ASP A 117 16.74 5.71 -21.15
CA ASP A 117 18.13 5.29 -21.11
C ASP A 117 18.56 5.11 -19.66
N TRP A 118 18.60 3.87 -19.19
CA TRP A 118 18.98 3.55 -17.82
C TRP A 118 20.46 3.89 -17.57
N ASP A 119 20.73 4.77 -16.61
CA ASP A 119 22.09 5.09 -16.21
C ASP A 119 22.57 4.11 -15.14
N ALA A 120 23.37 3.12 -15.52
CA ALA A 120 23.94 2.17 -14.56
C ALA A 120 24.91 2.84 -13.58
N THR A 121 25.51 3.98 -13.92
CA THR A 121 26.56 4.63 -13.12
C THR A 121 26.04 5.27 -11.84
N VAL A 122 24.73 5.55 -11.76
CA VAL A 122 24.11 6.08 -10.54
C VAL A 122 23.78 4.98 -9.53
N MET A 123 23.76 3.72 -9.94
CA MET A 123 23.46 2.60 -9.05
C MET A 123 24.63 2.30 -8.12
N ASN A 124 24.35 1.70 -6.96
CA ASN A 124 25.36 1.33 -5.98
C ASN A 124 25.83 -0.11 -6.20
N GLU A 125 27.13 -0.30 -6.39
CA GLU A 125 27.75 -1.62 -6.58
C GLU A 125 28.55 -2.10 -5.35
N ASN A 126 28.60 -1.29 -4.27
CA ASN A 126 29.46 -1.56 -3.12
C ASN A 126 28.88 -2.58 -2.12
N GLY A 127 27.62 -2.98 -2.29
CA GLY A 127 26.94 -3.95 -1.42
C GLY A 127 26.60 -3.44 0.00
N HIS A 128 26.91 -2.18 0.31
CA HIS A 128 26.55 -1.46 1.54
C HIS A 128 26.07 -0.03 1.22
N VAL A 129 25.32 0.59 2.13
CA VAL A 129 24.89 2.00 2.00
C VAL A 129 26.08 2.96 1.97
N LYS A 130 25.88 4.16 1.41
CA LYS A 130 26.92 5.21 1.30
C LYS A 130 27.08 6.03 2.59
N ASN A 131 26.17 5.88 3.55
CA ASN A 131 26.10 6.66 4.81
C ASN A 131 26.04 8.17 4.61
N LEU A 132 25.36 8.63 3.56
CA LEU A 132 25.23 10.05 3.25
C LEU A 132 24.36 10.79 4.29
N TYR A 133 23.48 10.09 5.01
CA TYR A 133 22.78 10.67 6.16
C TYR A 133 23.73 11.30 7.19
N ASP A 134 24.92 10.75 7.41
CA ASP A 134 25.87 11.33 8.37
C ASP A 134 26.46 12.66 7.90
N VAL A 135 26.41 12.92 6.59
CA VAL A 135 26.91 14.13 5.94
C VAL A 135 25.86 15.23 5.88
N ASP A 136 24.62 14.89 5.52
CA ASP A 136 23.58 15.89 5.20
C ASP A 136 22.26 15.73 5.96
N LYS A 137 22.14 14.71 6.81
CA LYS A 137 20.95 14.42 7.62
C LYS A 137 19.67 14.25 6.78
N LYS A 138 19.80 13.81 5.52
CA LYS A 138 18.66 13.50 4.64
C LYS A 138 18.26 12.02 4.68
N HIS A 139 17.00 11.76 4.98
CA HIS A 139 16.39 10.44 4.86
C HIS A 139 16.22 10.09 3.37
N ARG A 140 16.93 9.05 2.94
CA ARG A 140 16.85 8.42 1.61
C ARG A 140 16.03 7.14 1.74
N GLY A 141 14.74 7.33 1.99
CA GLY A 141 13.85 6.31 2.54
C GLY A 141 12.95 5.61 1.54
N MET A 142 12.64 4.34 1.80
CA MET A 142 11.57 3.58 1.15
C MET A 142 10.61 2.98 2.18
N SER A 143 9.31 2.97 1.87
CA SER A 143 8.34 2.11 2.57
C SER A 143 8.32 0.74 1.90
N VAL A 144 8.75 -0.31 2.61
CA VAL A 144 9.04 -1.62 1.99
C VAL A 144 8.06 -2.70 2.46
N PHE A 145 7.56 -3.48 1.49
CA PHE A 145 6.64 -4.58 1.71
C PHE A 145 7.15 -5.89 1.08
N GLY A 146 6.55 -7.00 1.51
CA GLY A 146 6.90 -8.33 1.00
C GLY A 146 8.13 -8.94 1.67
N TRP A 147 8.38 -8.63 2.94
CA TRP A 147 9.43 -9.27 3.74
C TRP A 147 9.23 -10.80 3.81
N SER A 148 10.35 -11.52 3.83
CA SER A 148 10.43 -12.97 3.83
C SER A 148 11.33 -13.45 4.99
N GLU A 149 11.47 -14.78 5.17
CA GLU A 149 12.43 -15.32 6.14
C GLU A 149 13.89 -15.04 5.74
N ASP A 150 14.15 -14.99 4.42
CA ASP A 150 15.41 -14.55 3.83
C ASP A 150 15.19 -13.22 3.09
N ASN A 151 15.83 -12.16 3.58
CA ASN A 151 15.71 -10.81 3.02
C ASN A 151 16.96 -10.34 2.28
N GLN A 152 17.95 -11.21 2.05
CA GLN A 152 19.23 -10.79 1.50
C GLN A 152 19.08 -10.08 0.14
N GLU A 153 18.43 -10.74 -0.83
CA GLU A 153 18.23 -10.17 -2.17
C GLU A 153 17.38 -8.89 -2.12
N ALA A 154 16.33 -8.87 -1.29
CA ALA A 154 15.47 -7.71 -1.11
C ALA A 154 16.26 -6.49 -0.62
N ILE A 155 17.14 -6.70 0.36
CA ILE A 155 17.98 -5.65 0.93
C ILE A 155 19.09 -5.23 -0.02
N ASP A 156 19.72 -6.17 -0.72
CA ASP A 156 20.75 -5.87 -1.72
C ASP A 156 20.20 -4.99 -2.84
N ASN A 157 18.96 -5.23 -3.29
CA ASN A 157 18.28 -4.38 -4.27
C ASN A 157 18.00 -2.96 -3.75
N LEU A 158 17.64 -2.81 -2.47
CA LEU A 158 17.48 -1.48 -1.85
C LEU A 158 18.81 -0.73 -1.80
N VAL A 159 19.89 -1.41 -1.39
CA VAL A 159 21.24 -0.83 -1.39
C VAL A 159 21.65 -0.41 -2.80
N HIS A 160 21.37 -1.25 -3.80
CA HIS A 160 21.66 -0.98 -5.21
C HIS A 160 20.99 0.32 -5.70
N ALA A 161 19.77 0.59 -5.24
CA ALA A 161 19.06 1.85 -5.51
C ALA A 161 19.48 3.04 -4.60
N ASN A 162 20.60 2.94 -3.87
CA ASN A 162 21.09 3.92 -2.90
C ASN A 162 20.12 4.22 -1.74
N VAL A 163 19.22 3.31 -1.39
CA VAL A 163 18.33 3.48 -0.23
C VAL A 163 19.15 3.36 1.05
N GLU A 164 19.03 4.34 1.95
CA GLU A 164 19.74 4.34 3.25
C GLU A 164 18.78 4.24 4.44
N TRP A 165 17.47 4.38 4.19
CA TRP A 165 16.44 4.31 5.21
C TRP A 165 15.28 3.41 4.76
N VAL A 166 14.73 2.62 5.68
CA VAL A 166 13.57 1.76 5.39
C VAL A 166 12.50 1.93 6.46
N ALA A 167 11.28 2.23 6.03
CA ALA A 167 10.12 2.17 6.91
C ALA A 167 9.62 0.72 7.02
N VAL A 168 9.79 0.13 8.21
CA VAL A 168 9.20 -1.15 8.59
C VAL A 168 7.82 -0.89 9.21
N ILE A 169 6.77 -1.46 8.61
CA ILE A 169 5.38 -1.09 8.90
C ILE A 169 4.63 -2.28 9.53
N PRO A 170 4.57 -2.35 10.87
CA PRO A 170 3.65 -3.26 11.54
C PRO A 170 2.22 -2.73 11.45
N PHE A 171 1.28 -3.60 11.05
CA PHE A 171 -0.13 -3.23 10.96
C PHE A 171 -0.89 -3.59 12.23
N LEU A 172 -1.41 -2.56 12.90
CA LEU A 172 -2.49 -2.67 13.88
C LEU A 172 -3.80 -2.91 13.12
N TYR A 173 -4.81 -3.47 13.77
CA TYR A 173 -6.08 -3.76 13.12
C TYR A 173 -7.28 -3.26 13.93
N GLN A 174 -8.24 -2.68 13.23
CA GLN A 174 -9.63 -2.59 13.67
C GLN A 174 -10.54 -2.80 12.45
N LYS A 175 -11.81 -3.13 12.65
CA LYS A 175 -12.69 -3.51 11.54
C LYS A 175 -13.06 -2.32 10.64
N ASP A 176 -13.51 -1.23 11.24
CA ASP A 176 -14.09 -0.06 10.57
C ASP A 176 -13.95 1.23 11.42
N GLU A 177 -14.41 2.37 10.91
CA GLU A 177 -14.35 3.70 11.57
C GLU A 177 -15.10 3.80 12.91
N LYS A 178 -15.93 2.82 13.27
CA LYS A 178 -16.75 2.82 14.51
C LYS A 178 -16.29 1.77 15.52
N THR A 179 -15.21 1.05 15.21
CA THR A 179 -14.67 0.02 16.07
C THR A 179 -14.03 0.69 17.29
N LYS A 180 -14.45 0.27 18.49
CA LYS A 180 -14.13 0.92 19.77
C LYS A 180 -12.78 0.50 20.36
N LEU A 181 -12.19 -0.57 19.84
CA LEU A 181 -10.93 -1.14 20.29
C LEU A 181 -10.08 -1.48 19.08
N VAL A 182 -8.81 -1.10 19.12
CA VAL A 182 -7.78 -1.65 18.25
C VAL A 182 -7.42 -3.02 18.80
N ASP A 183 -7.25 -4.02 17.92
CA ASP A 183 -6.84 -5.36 18.32
C ASP A 183 -5.54 -5.30 19.12
N ILE A 184 -5.55 -5.94 20.29
CA ILE A 184 -4.37 -6.11 21.15
C ILE A 184 -3.96 -7.59 21.16
N PRO A 185 -2.65 -7.90 21.19
CA PRO A 185 -2.21 -9.27 21.43
C PRO A 185 -2.67 -9.73 22.83
N GLU A 186 -2.85 -11.04 23.02
CA GLU A 186 -3.24 -11.64 24.31
C GLU A 186 -2.29 -11.23 25.45
N ASN A 187 -0.99 -11.16 25.15
CA ASN A 187 0.01 -10.62 26.05
C ASN A 187 0.89 -9.58 25.32
N PRO A 188 0.67 -8.27 25.54
CA PRO A 188 1.46 -7.20 24.95
C PRO A 188 2.96 -7.24 25.30
N GLU A 189 3.34 -7.88 26.41
CA GLU A 189 4.73 -7.98 26.86
C GLU A 189 5.51 -9.11 26.15
N VAL A 190 4.84 -9.97 25.38
CA VAL A 190 5.48 -11.08 24.66
C VAL A 190 5.47 -10.80 23.16
N TYR A 191 6.60 -11.06 22.49
CA TYR A 191 6.68 -10.94 21.03
C TYR A 191 5.82 -11.99 20.34
N THR A 192 4.97 -11.55 19.42
CA THR A 192 4.23 -12.44 18.52
C THR A 192 5.15 -12.86 17.38
N ARG A 193 4.72 -13.87 16.60
CA ARG A 193 5.40 -14.26 15.36
C ARG A 193 5.59 -13.07 14.39
N ARG A 194 4.63 -12.14 14.34
CA ARG A 194 4.72 -10.96 13.47
C ARG A 194 5.80 -9.99 13.96
N ASP A 195 5.89 -9.76 15.28
CA ASP A 195 6.93 -8.92 15.85
C ASP A 195 8.32 -9.50 15.58
N SER A 196 8.48 -10.81 15.74
CA SER A 196 9.75 -11.48 15.41
C SER A 196 10.14 -11.34 13.94
N SER A 197 9.17 -11.27 13.02
CA SER A 197 9.44 -11.00 11.61
C SER A 197 9.92 -9.57 11.37
N HIS A 198 9.33 -8.59 12.05
CA HIS A 198 9.75 -7.19 11.95
C HIS A 198 11.13 -6.99 12.58
N ILE A 199 11.37 -7.53 13.78
CA ILE A 199 12.67 -7.49 14.46
C ILE A 199 13.77 -8.07 13.57
N ARG A 200 13.52 -9.23 12.94
CA ARG A 200 14.48 -9.85 12.01
C ARG A 200 14.77 -8.94 10.82
N ALA A 201 13.74 -8.38 10.18
CA ALA A 201 13.93 -7.46 9.06
C ALA A 201 14.77 -6.25 9.46
N ILE A 202 14.53 -5.66 10.64
CA ILE A 202 15.33 -4.54 11.18
C ILE A 202 16.79 -4.95 11.35
N GLN A 203 17.04 -6.11 11.98
CA GLN A 203 18.40 -6.62 12.19
C GLN A 203 19.12 -6.90 10.87
N ASP A 204 18.42 -7.43 9.87
CA ASP A 204 19.00 -7.70 8.55
C ASP A 204 19.33 -6.40 7.79
N LEU A 205 18.48 -5.38 7.91
CA LEU A 205 18.73 -4.04 7.36
C LEU A 205 19.97 -3.39 7.99
N HIS A 206 20.10 -3.47 9.32
CA HIS A 206 21.25 -2.91 10.05
C HIS A 206 22.58 -3.55 9.63
N LYS A 207 22.61 -4.85 9.27
CA LYS A 207 23.81 -5.52 8.74
C LYS A 207 24.35 -4.86 7.46
N LYS A 208 23.50 -4.16 6.72
CA LYS A 208 23.84 -3.43 5.49
C LYS A 208 24.01 -1.92 5.72
N GLY A 209 23.87 -1.47 6.97
CA GLY A 209 23.94 -0.07 7.37
C GLY A 209 22.68 0.74 7.06
N ILE A 210 21.58 0.08 6.63
CA ILE A 210 20.32 0.76 6.40
C ILE A 210 19.69 1.09 7.74
N ARG A 211 19.35 2.37 7.94
CA ARG A 211 18.63 2.87 9.10
C ARG A 211 17.14 2.58 8.98
N VAL A 212 16.44 2.50 10.10
CA VAL A 212 15.05 2.08 10.14
C VAL A 212 14.15 3.18 10.71
N GLN A 213 13.01 3.37 10.05
CA GLN A 213 11.83 3.94 10.66
C GLN A 213 10.84 2.83 11.02
N LEU A 214 10.55 2.63 12.31
CA LEU A 214 9.45 1.76 12.71
C LEU A 214 8.14 2.57 12.72
N LYS A 215 7.23 2.22 11.81
CA LYS A 215 6.00 2.98 11.52
C LYS A 215 4.75 2.14 11.72
N PRO A 216 4.28 1.92 12.97
CA PRO A 216 3.00 1.27 13.20
C PRO A 216 1.86 1.98 12.48
N HIS A 217 1.03 1.20 11.78
CA HIS A 217 -0.04 1.71 10.93
C HIS A 217 -1.36 1.01 11.23
N LEU A 218 -2.45 1.77 11.30
CA LEU A 218 -3.77 1.20 11.56
C LEU A 218 -4.43 0.75 10.26
N TRP A 219 -4.60 -0.55 10.10
CA TRP A 219 -5.33 -1.16 9.00
C TRP A 219 -6.82 -1.32 9.33
N MET A 220 -7.67 -1.10 8.33
CA MET A 220 -9.13 -1.32 8.42
C MET A 220 -9.66 -1.97 7.15
N ASN A 221 -10.76 -2.73 7.27
CA ASN A 221 -11.40 -3.37 6.13
C ASN A 221 -12.37 -2.46 5.36
N ASP A 222 -12.81 -1.39 6.03
CA ASP A 222 -13.75 -0.40 5.51
C ASP A 222 -13.49 0.97 6.15
N GLY A 223 -13.76 2.03 5.40
CA GLY A 223 -13.51 3.42 5.80
C GLY A 223 -12.03 3.83 5.82
N TRP A 224 -11.76 4.99 6.43
CA TRP A 224 -10.43 5.60 6.53
C TRP A 224 -10.12 5.97 7.98
N ARG A 225 -8.91 5.64 8.44
CA ARG A 225 -8.51 5.80 9.85
C ARG A 225 -8.50 7.26 10.33
N SER A 226 -8.49 8.21 9.41
CA SER A 226 -8.65 9.64 9.73
C SER A 226 -10.09 10.04 10.07
N ASN A 227 -11.08 9.14 9.89
CA ASN A 227 -12.50 9.38 10.09
C ASN A 227 -13.11 8.58 11.26
N ILE A 228 -12.27 8.01 12.14
CA ILE A 228 -12.76 7.25 13.30
C ILE A 228 -13.74 8.12 14.09
N THR A 229 -14.95 7.58 14.32
CA THR A 229 -16.06 8.29 14.96
C THR A 229 -16.69 7.39 16.00
N LEU A 230 -16.52 7.76 17.27
CA LEU A 230 -17.06 7.05 18.43
C LEU A 230 -18.05 7.96 19.16
N ASP A 231 -19.04 7.36 19.80
CA ASP A 231 -20.27 8.06 20.21
C ASP A 231 -20.07 8.91 21.48
N ASN A 232 -19.12 8.54 22.34
CA ASN A 232 -18.93 9.17 23.64
C ASN A 232 -17.48 9.04 24.15
N GLU A 233 -17.18 9.75 25.24
CA GLU A 233 -15.85 9.80 25.85
C GLU A 233 -15.36 8.43 26.33
N VAL A 234 -16.24 7.56 26.85
CA VAL A 234 -15.87 6.21 27.31
C VAL A 234 -15.38 5.34 26.15
N GLU A 235 -16.00 5.45 24.98
CA GLU A 235 -15.56 4.73 23.78
C GLU A 235 -14.23 5.27 23.26
N TRP A 236 -14.06 6.59 23.25
CA TRP A 236 -12.80 7.24 22.90
C TRP A 236 -11.68 6.84 23.86
N GLU A 237 -11.95 6.78 25.17
CA GLU A 237 -11.02 6.31 26.18
C GLU A 237 -10.57 4.88 25.89
N ALA A 238 -11.52 3.97 25.70
CA ALA A 238 -11.25 2.57 25.42
C ALA A 238 -10.42 2.40 24.14
N TRP A 239 -10.77 3.14 23.08
CA TRP A 239 -10.03 3.11 21.82
C TRP A 239 -8.59 3.58 22.02
N PHE A 240 -8.39 4.71 22.69
CA PHE A 240 -7.05 5.25 22.88
C PHE A 240 -6.18 4.34 23.75
N GLU A 241 -6.72 3.75 24.81
CA GLU A 241 -5.94 2.84 25.64
C GLU A 241 -5.52 1.58 24.88
N SER A 242 -6.38 1.05 24.01
CA SER A 242 -6.01 -0.07 23.12
C SER A 242 -4.95 0.31 22.08
N TYR A 243 -5.00 1.54 21.55
CA TYR A 243 -3.99 2.07 20.64
C TYR A 243 -2.66 2.31 21.37
N ARG A 244 -2.69 2.99 22.52
CA ARG A 244 -1.55 3.25 23.40
C ARG A 244 -0.83 1.96 23.77
N THR A 245 -1.56 0.91 24.15
CA THR A 245 -0.98 -0.41 24.49
C THR A 245 -0.13 -0.97 23.35
N ASN A 246 -0.65 -0.89 22.12
CA ASN A 246 0.09 -1.31 20.94
C ASN A 246 1.31 -0.41 20.66
N ILE A 247 1.16 0.91 20.75
CA ILE A 247 2.25 1.84 20.45
C ILE A 247 3.40 1.74 21.46
N LEU A 248 3.12 1.62 22.76
CA LEU A 248 4.16 1.44 23.77
C LEU A 248 4.91 0.13 23.59
N ARG A 249 4.21 -0.93 23.15
CA ARG A 249 4.84 -2.21 22.77
C ARG A 249 5.82 -2.04 21.60
N TYR A 250 5.42 -1.33 20.54
CA TYR A 250 6.33 -1.06 19.43
C TYR A 250 7.44 -0.06 19.77
N ALA A 251 7.24 0.86 20.73
CA ALA A 251 8.32 1.71 21.24
C ALA A 251 9.41 0.87 21.95
N ARG A 252 9.02 -0.16 22.72
CA ARG A 252 9.99 -1.11 23.30
C ARG A 252 10.71 -1.90 22.21
N ILE A 253 10.02 -2.32 21.16
CA ILE A 253 10.65 -2.98 20.01
C ILE A 253 11.66 -2.03 19.35
N ALA A 254 11.29 -0.77 19.13
CA ALA A 254 12.18 0.23 18.55
C ALA A 254 13.46 0.41 19.40
N GLU A 255 13.33 0.47 20.73
CA GLU A 255 14.46 0.59 21.65
C GLU A 255 15.37 -0.65 21.60
N VAL A 256 14.83 -1.86 21.74
CA VAL A 256 15.68 -3.08 21.79
C VAL A 256 16.33 -3.43 20.46
N THR A 257 15.83 -2.90 19.34
CA THR A 257 16.44 -3.09 18.02
C THR A 257 17.28 -1.91 17.57
N ASP A 258 17.51 -0.91 18.42
CA ASP A 258 18.25 0.31 18.10
C ASP A 258 17.70 1.02 16.83
N THR A 259 16.37 1.01 16.66
CA THR A 259 15.72 1.71 15.53
C THR A 259 15.97 3.21 15.64
N GLU A 260 16.31 3.88 14.55
CA GLU A 260 16.69 5.29 14.57
C GLU A 260 15.50 6.26 14.63
N LEU A 261 14.37 5.91 14.01
CA LEU A 261 13.16 6.74 14.00
C LEU A 261 11.90 5.93 14.35
N PHE A 262 11.13 6.38 15.33
CA PHE A 262 9.82 5.82 15.65
C PHE A 262 8.68 6.77 15.30
N CYS A 263 7.72 6.28 14.50
CA CYS A 263 6.55 7.06 14.09
C CYS A 263 5.34 6.71 14.98
N VAL A 264 4.94 7.66 15.83
CA VAL A 264 3.95 7.42 16.91
C VAL A 264 2.51 7.26 16.42
N GLY A 265 2.22 7.65 15.18
CA GLY A 265 0.93 7.44 14.53
C GLY A 265 0.88 7.90 13.08
N THR A 266 -0.12 7.43 12.33
CA THR A 266 -0.27 7.72 10.90
C THR A 266 -1.72 8.03 10.51
N GLU A 267 -1.98 9.28 10.14
CA GLU A 267 -3.27 9.86 9.72
C GLU A 267 -4.47 9.56 10.64
N LEU A 268 -4.36 9.87 11.93
CA LEU A 268 -5.38 9.63 12.95
C LEU A 268 -6.13 10.92 13.34
N LYS A 269 -6.43 11.75 12.33
CA LYS A 269 -6.99 13.11 12.46
C LYS A 269 -8.10 13.25 13.50
N THR A 270 -9.13 12.41 13.47
CA THR A 270 -10.25 12.53 14.42
C THR A 270 -9.81 12.24 15.85
N SER A 271 -8.93 11.25 16.08
CA SER A 271 -8.36 11.00 17.40
C SER A 271 -7.52 12.18 17.90
N ILE A 272 -6.69 12.77 17.03
CA ILE A 272 -5.92 13.99 17.36
C ILE A 272 -6.84 15.12 17.82
N LYS A 273 -7.93 15.37 17.08
CA LYS A 273 -8.91 16.42 17.41
C LYS A 273 -9.72 16.10 18.67
N LYS A 274 -9.97 14.82 18.96
CA LYS A 274 -10.83 14.39 20.09
C LYS A 274 -10.07 14.19 21.40
N GLN A 275 -8.79 13.81 21.34
CA GLN A 275 -7.99 13.45 22.51
C GLN A 275 -6.56 14.02 22.46
N PRO A 276 -6.36 15.33 22.23
CA PRO A 276 -5.04 15.92 22.06
C PRO A 276 -4.12 15.69 23.27
N GLN A 277 -4.65 15.82 24.50
CA GLN A 277 -3.86 15.62 25.71
C GLN A 277 -3.35 14.18 25.86
N LYS A 278 -4.12 13.19 25.39
CA LYS A 278 -3.68 11.79 25.45
C LYS A 278 -2.53 11.51 24.48
N TRP A 279 -2.52 12.16 23.32
CA TRP A 279 -1.38 12.09 22.40
C TRP A 279 -0.12 12.70 23.01
N GLU A 280 -0.24 13.87 23.64
CA GLU A 280 0.89 14.50 24.36
C GLU A 280 1.42 13.59 25.48
N ASN A 281 0.52 12.99 26.27
CA ASN A 281 0.90 12.05 27.33
C ASN A 281 1.59 10.79 26.76
N LEU A 282 1.04 10.21 25.68
CA LEU A 282 1.60 9.05 25.00
C LEU A 282 3.03 9.32 24.50
N ILE A 283 3.28 10.50 23.93
CA ILE A 283 4.63 10.90 23.50
C ILE A 283 5.59 10.96 24.70
N GLY A 284 5.13 11.53 25.83
CA GLY A 284 5.90 11.54 27.07
C GLY A 284 6.25 10.13 27.58
N GLU A 285 5.30 9.19 27.53
CA GLU A 285 5.53 7.80 27.90
C GLU A 285 6.50 7.10 26.95
N ILE A 286 6.38 7.34 25.63
CA ILE A 286 7.30 6.79 24.63
C ILE A 286 8.73 7.27 24.91
N ARG A 287 8.94 8.56 25.23
CA ARG A 287 10.27 9.11 25.55
C ARG A 287 10.90 8.52 26.81
N GLN A 288 10.12 7.92 27.70
CA GLN A 288 10.65 7.19 28.86
C GLN A 288 11.15 5.78 28.50
N ILE A 289 10.69 5.24 27.37
CA ILE A 289 10.99 3.89 26.90
C ILE A 289 12.03 3.91 25.79
N TYR A 290 11.92 4.85 24.86
CA TYR A 290 12.65 4.89 23.60
C TYR A 290 13.50 6.17 23.51
N SER A 291 14.78 5.97 23.22
CA SER A 291 15.81 7.01 23.23
C SER A 291 16.06 7.65 21.87
N GLY A 292 15.58 7.06 20.78
CA GLY A 292 15.76 7.56 19.42
C GLY A 292 14.78 8.68 19.02
N GLU A 293 14.77 9.00 17.72
CA GLU A 293 14.01 10.13 17.20
C GLU A 293 12.52 9.79 17.02
N LEU A 294 11.64 10.77 17.25
CA LEU A 294 10.20 10.62 17.11
C LEU A 294 9.63 11.47 15.97
N THR A 295 8.63 10.91 15.30
CA THR A 295 7.78 11.65 14.36
C THR A 295 6.32 11.19 14.42
N TYR A 296 5.46 11.88 13.70
CA TYR A 296 4.07 11.51 13.43
C TYR A 296 3.79 11.72 11.94
N ALA A 297 3.16 10.76 11.27
CA ALA A 297 2.89 10.82 9.84
C ALA A 297 1.48 11.41 9.59
N ALA A 298 1.39 12.74 9.53
CA ALA A 298 0.13 13.43 9.29
C ALA A 298 -0.24 13.46 7.80
N ASN A 299 -1.53 13.33 7.49
CA ASN A 299 -2.07 13.55 6.16
C ASN A 299 -1.76 14.99 5.69
N TRP A 300 -1.45 15.14 4.41
CA TRP A 300 -1.16 16.44 3.80
C TRP A 300 -2.34 17.42 3.82
N TYR A 301 -3.57 16.96 4.03
CA TYR A 301 -4.77 17.79 4.00
C TYR A 301 -5.52 17.78 5.35
N ASP A 302 -5.74 18.97 5.93
CA ASP A 302 -6.58 19.19 7.12
C ASP A 302 -6.15 18.38 8.38
N GLU A 303 -4.90 17.92 8.47
CA GLU A 303 -4.41 17.21 9.65
C GLU A 303 -3.16 17.83 10.25
N TYR A 304 -2.07 17.93 9.49
CA TYR A 304 -0.77 18.37 10.02
C TYR A 304 -0.83 19.75 10.70
N GLU A 305 -1.76 20.61 10.27
CA GLU A 305 -1.99 21.95 10.81
C GLU A 305 -2.60 21.97 12.23
N HIS A 306 -3.27 20.88 12.63
CA HIS A 306 -4.03 20.80 13.89
C HIS A 306 -3.27 20.08 15.02
N ILE A 307 -2.07 19.58 14.76
CA ILE A 307 -1.27 18.84 15.75
C ILE A 307 -0.58 19.84 16.70
N SER A 308 -0.87 19.72 18.00
CA SER A 308 -0.33 20.59 19.06
C SER A 308 1.08 20.21 19.52
N PHE A 309 1.46 18.95 19.35
CA PHE A 309 2.64 18.33 19.95
C PHE A 309 3.87 18.27 19.03
N TRP A 310 3.90 19.00 17.92
CA TRP A 310 5.06 19.01 17.01
C TRP A 310 6.38 19.39 17.69
N LYS A 311 6.31 20.26 18.70
CA LYS A 311 7.48 20.68 19.49
C LYS A 311 8.14 19.52 20.26
N ASP A 312 7.37 18.48 20.59
CA ASP A 312 7.79 17.32 21.38
C ASP A 312 8.36 16.18 20.49
N LEU A 313 8.29 16.38 19.17
CA LEU A 313 8.82 15.48 18.13
C LEU A 313 10.10 16.04 17.51
N ASP A 314 10.87 15.17 16.86
CA ASP A 314 12.12 15.54 16.19
C ASP A 314 11.86 16.00 14.74
N TYR A 315 10.84 15.43 14.09
CA TYR A 315 10.41 15.81 12.74
C TYR A 315 8.92 16.09 12.65
N ILE A 316 8.56 17.09 11.84
CA ILE A 316 7.20 17.26 11.32
C ILE A 316 7.01 16.26 10.18
N GLY A 317 6.30 15.18 10.45
CA GLY A 317 6.07 14.11 9.47
C GLY A 317 4.81 14.36 8.62
N ILE A 318 4.98 14.31 7.30
CA ILE A 318 3.89 14.56 6.34
C ILE A 318 3.80 13.41 5.33
N GLN A 319 2.57 12.98 5.07
CA GLN A 319 2.14 12.07 4.01
C GLN A 319 1.85 12.89 2.74
N ALA A 320 2.90 13.22 2.00
CA ALA A 320 2.97 14.33 1.03
C ALA A 320 2.34 14.03 -0.35
N TYR A 321 1.13 13.46 -0.39
CA TYR A 321 0.38 13.18 -1.62
C TYR A 321 -0.30 14.43 -2.23
N PHE A 322 0.43 15.54 -2.29
CA PHE A 322 -0.05 16.82 -2.78
C PHE A 322 -0.46 16.73 -4.26
N PRO A 323 -1.68 17.15 -4.65
CA PRO A 323 -2.04 17.28 -6.06
C PRO A 323 -1.24 18.43 -6.70
N LEU A 324 -0.50 18.12 -7.77
CA LEU A 324 0.46 19.01 -8.41
C LEU A 324 -0.06 19.56 -9.73
N THR A 325 -0.80 18.75 -10.51
CA THR A 325 -1.25 19.14 -11.86
C THR A 325 -2.75 18.91 -12.04
N LYS A 326 -3.28 19.36 -13.20
CA LYS A 326 -4.67 19.11 -13.65
C LYS A 326 -4.75 18.40 -15.00
N VAL A 327 -3.60 17.99 -15.54
CA VAL A 327 -3.46 17.43 -16.89
C VAL A 327 -2.75 16.10 -16.83
N LYS A 328 -3.08 15.22 -17.78
CA LYS A 328 -2.41 13.92 -17.94
C LYS A 328 -1.09 14.08 -18.67
N ASN A 329 -0.11 13.23 -18.37
CA ASN A 329 1.25 13.28 -18.92
C ASN A 329 1.85 14.71 -18.90
N PRO A 330 1.88 15.39 -17.73
CA PRO A 330 2.44 16.73 -17.65
C PRO A 330 3.95 16.72 -17.93
N ASP A 331 4.46 17.83 -18.46
CA ASP A 331 5.91 18.06 -18.51
C ASP A 331 6.47 18.38 -17.11
N LEU A 332 7.80 18.26 -16.97
CA LEU A 332 8.51 18.49 -15.71
C LEU A 332 8.19 19.86 -15.10
N LYS A 333 8.23 20.92 -15.93
CA LYS A 333 7.99 22.30 -15.50
C LYS A 333 6.58 22.50 -14.93
N THR A 334 5.59 21.81 -15.49
CA THR A 334 4.20 21.85 -15.00
C THR A 334 4.10 21.21 -13.62
N ILE A 335 4.78 20.08 -13.39
CA ILE A 335 4.82 19.41 -12.09
C ILE A 335 5.53 20.29 -11.05
N GLU A 336 6.71 20.83 -11.39
CA GLU A 336 7.50 21.71 -10.52
C GLU A 336 6.76 22.97 -10.10
N LYS A 337 5.97 23.56 -11.00
CA LYS A 337 5.10 24.70 -10.68
C LYS A 337 4.01 24.33 -9.67
N GLY A 338 3.50 23.10 -9.75
CA GLY A 338 2.50 22.56 -8.82
C GLY A 338 2.99 22.51 -7.36
N TRP A 339 4.29 22.31 -7.16
CA TRP A 339 4.92 22.27 -5.85
C TRP A 339 5.00 23.63 -5.16
N GLU A 340 5.14 24.73 -5.89
CA GLU A 340 5.49 26.05 -5.34
C GLU A 340 4.59 26.48 -4.17
N LYS A 341 3.27 26.39 -4.35
CA LYS A 341 2.31 26.77 -3.29
C LYS A 341 2.45 25.91 -2.03
N HIS A 342 2.76 24.62 -2.19
CA HIS A 342 2.87 23.69 -1.08
C HIS A 342 4.17 23.95 -0.32
N LEU A 343 5.28 24.18 -1.02
CA LEU A 343 6.57 24.51 -0.41
C LEU A 343 6.52 25.81 0.40
N THR A 344 5.81 26.84 -0.07
CA THR A 344 5.64 28.09 0.70
C THR A 344 4.92 27.85 2.02
N VAL A 345 3.88 27.01 2.02
CA VAL A 345 3.15 26.64 3.24
C VAL A 345 4.03 25.82 4.17
N LEU A 346 4.73 24.81 3.64
CA LEU A 346 5.64 23.96 4.40
C LEU A 346 6.78 24.74 5.03
N GLU A 347 7.43 25.64 4.29
CA GLU A 347 8.50 26.49 4.83
C GLU A 347 7.98 27.38 5.98
N SER A 348 6.78 27.95 5.82
CA SER A 348 6.14 28.74 6.88
C SER A 348 5.84 27.88 8.12
N PHE A 349 5.44 26.63 7.90
CA PHE A 349 5.15 25.67 8.96
C PHE A 349 6.43 25.24 9.71
N HIS A 350 7.51 24.95 8.98
CA HIS A 350 8.84 24.75 9.54
C HIS A 350 9.26 25.92 10.43
N LYS A 351 9.16 27.17 9.93
CA LYS A 351 9.51 28.38 10.68
C LYS A 351 8.66 28.56 11.95
N LYS A 352 7.40 28.13 11.94
CA LYS A 352 6.50 28.23 13.09
C LYS A 352 6.92 27.32 14.25
N TYR A 353 7.36 26.10 13.95
CA TYR A 353 7.68 25.08 14.97
C TYR A 353 9.18 24.90 15.21
N ASP A 354 10.03 25.43 14.33
CA ASP A 354 11.48 25.24 14.33
C ASP A 354 11.88 23.76 14.32
N LYS A 355 11.22 22.99 13.44
CA LYS A 355 11.43 21.55 13.28
C LYS A 355 11.58 21.19 11.79
N PRO A 356 12.52 20.32 11.43
CA PRO A 356 12.65 19.87 10.06
C PRO A 356 11.40 19.08 9.62
N ILE A 357 11.10 19.17 8.32
CA ILE A 357 9.95 18.48 7.71
C ILE A 357 10.44 17.23 7.02
N LEU A 358 9.90 16.08 7.45
CA LEU A 358 10.14 14.78 6.87
C LEU A 358 8.92 14.35 6.06
N PHE A 359 9.10 14.02 4.79
CA PHE A 359 8.04 13.36 4.05
C PHE A 359 8.02 11.88 4.43
N THR A 360 7.27 11.56 5.49
CA THR A 360 7.05 10.18 5.98
C THR A 360 6.39 9.27 4.95
N GLU A 361 5.86 9.85 3.87
CA GLU A 361 5.42 9.15 2.68
C GLU A 361 5.29 10.12 1.49
N VAL A 362 5.67 9.66 0.29
CA VAL A 362 5.23 10.24 -0.98
C VAL A 362 5.27 9.16 -2.05
N GLY A 363 4.26 9.11 -2.91
CA GLY A 363 4.18 8.11 -3.96
C GLY A 363 3.48 8.65 -5.20
N TYR A 364 3.91 8.17 -6.35
CA TYR A 364 3.24 8.39 -7.63
C TYR A 364 3.05 7.05 -8.32
N ARG A 365 1.84 6.79 -8.81
CA ARG A 365 1.55 5.62 -9.64
C ARG A 365 2.25 5.74 -11.00
N SER A 366 2.41 4.62 -11.69
CA SER A 366 2.98 4.56 -13.04
C SER A 366 1.90 4.75 -14.11
N ASP A 367 1.08 5.78 -13.94
CA ASP A 367 -0.01 6.13 -14.86
C ASP A 367 -0.02 7.62 -15.22
N ALA A 368 -0.72 7.94 -16.30
CA ALA A 368 -0.77 9.27 -16.89
C ALA A 368 -1.41 10.35 -15.98
N ASP A 369 -2.12 9.99 -14.91
CA ASP A 369 -2.79 10.91 -13.98
C ASP A 369 -2.20 10.94 -12.56
N ALA A 370 -1.03 10.33 -12.36
CA ALA A 370 -0.38 10.17 -11.06
C ALA A 370 -0.17 11.50 -10.29
N THR A 371 0.03 12.62 -10.97
CA THR A 371 0.23 13.94 -10.33
C THR A 371 -1.06 14.74 -10.10
N ILE A 372 -2.21 14.25 -10.56
CA ILE A 372 -3.52 14.89 -10.37
C ILE A 372 -4.13 14.46 -9.04
N LYS A 373 -4.11 13.15 -8.75
CA LYS A 373 -4.56 12.57 -7.48
C LYS A 373 -3.55 11.52 -7.01
N PRO A 374 -2.43 11.94 -6.41
CA PRO A 374 -1.34 11.03 -6.03
C PRO A 374 -1.76 9.99 -4.99
N TRP A 375 -2.74 10.29 -4.14
CA TRP A 375 -3.23 9.40 -3.08
C TRP A 375 -4.17 8.29 -3.56
N GLU A 376 -4.67 8.35 -4.80
CA GLU A 376 -5.66 7.38 -5.29
C GLU A 376 -4.98 6.02 -5.55
N TRP A 377 -5.67 4.92 -5.28
CA TRP A 377 -5.18 3.59 -5.65
C TRP A 377 -5.81 3.13 -6.95
N ASN A 378 -5.10 2.26 -7.69
CA ASN A 378 -5.69 1.63 -8.85
C ASN A 378 -6.87 0.75 -8.43
N GLN A 379 -7.97 0.89 -9.15
CA GLN A 379 -9.16 0.06 -8.94
C GLN A 379 -9.01 -1.27 -9.70
N PHE A 380 -9.88 -2.23 -9.41
CA PHE A 380 -9.86 -3.56 -10.03
C PHE A 380 -9.81 -3.54 -11.57
N PHE A 381 -10.36 -2.50 -12.21
CA PHE A 381 -10.35 -2.31 -13.67
C PHE A 381 -9.33 -1.24 -14.13
N GLY A 382 -8.27 -1.01 -13.35
CA GLY A 382 -7.23 -0.03 -13.66
C GLY A 382 -6.62 -0.24 -15.04
N GLU A 383 -6.29 -1.47 -15.40
CA GLU A 383 -5.69 -1.81 -16.70
C GLU A 383 -6.55 -1.43 -17.92
N ILE A 384 -7.87 -1.29 -17.77
CA ILE A 384 -8.76 -0.87 -18.86
C ILE A 384 -9.25 0.59 -18.74
N THR A 385 -9.01 1.25 -17.60
CA THR A 385 -9.50 2.61 -17.32
C THR A 385 -8.38 3.65 -17.19
N LYS A 386 -7.17 3.22 -16.89
CA LYS A 386 -5.97 4.05 -16.75
C LYS A 386 -5.01 3.75 -17.89
N LYS A 387 -4.12 4.71 -18.18
CA LYS A 387 -3.09 4.59 -19.20
C LYS A 387 -1.74 4.63 -18.49
N LYS A 388 -0.92 3.60 -18.68
CA LYS A 388 0.45 3.54 -18.16
C LYS A 388 1.25 4.74 -18.64
N SER A 389 2.05 5.29 -17.75
CA SER A 389 3.06 6.29 -18.07
C SER A 389 4.18 6.21 -17.05
N ASP A 390 5.26 5.51 -17.41
CA ASP A 390 6.47 5.47 -16.59
C ASP A 390 7.16 6.84 -16.59
N GLN A 391 7.05 7.59 -17.69
CA GLN A 391 7.52 8.96 -17.79
C GLN A 391 6.85 9.87 -16.76
N THR A 392 5.54 9.76 -16.53
CA THR A 392 4.85 10.61 -15.54
C THR A 392 5.37 10.33 -14.14
N GLN A 393 5.58 9.06 -13.77
CA GLN A 393 6.15 8.69 -12.47
C GLN A 393 7.59 9.21 -12.31
N GLN A 394 8.42 9.01 -13.34
CA GLN A 394 9.79 9.50 -13.38
C GLN A 394 9.87 11.02 -13.20
N LEU A 395 9.11 11.78 -13.99
CA LEU A 395 9.10 13.24 -13.92
C LEU A 395 8.55 13.76 -12.59
N ALA A 396 7.61 13.03 -11.98
CA ALA A 396 7.08 13.39 -10.66
C ALA A 396 8.16 13.27 -9.56
N TYR A 397 8.97 12.21 -9.58
CA TYR A 397 10.11 12.08 -8.66
C TYR A 397 11.24 13.08 -8.98
N GLU A 398 11.56 13.32 -10.25
CA GLU A 398 12.55 14.35 -10.62
C GLU A 398 12.10 15.73 -10.11
N ALA A 399 10.82 16.09 -10.30
CA ALA A 399 10.25 17.35 -9.79
C ALA A 399 10.27 17.42 -8.26
N LEU A 400 9.97 16.32 -7.56
CA LEU A 400 10.05 16.26 -6.10
C LEU A 400 11.45 16.68 -5.65
N PHE A 401 12.49 16.01 -6.15
CA PHE A 401 13.86 16.29 -5.72
C PHE A 401 14.36 17.67 -6.16
N ASN A 402 14.10 18.09 -7.39
CA ASN A 402 14.44 19.43 -7.86
C ASN A 402 13.90 20.54 -6.95
N LYS A 403 12.70 20.33 -6.39
CA LYS A 403 12.01 21.34 -5.58
C LYS A 403 12.34 21.25 -4.08
N THR A 404 12.62 20.06 -3.55
CA THR A 404 12.76 19.84 -2.10
C THR A 404 14.18 19.53 -1.63
N TRP A 405 15.03 18.88 -2.44
CA TRP A 405 16.24 18.22 -1.94
C TRP A 405 17.23 19.19 -1.28
N HIS A 406 17.37 20.39 -1.85
CA HIS A 406 18.27 21.44 -1.34
C HIS A 406 17.58 22.43 -0.40
N GLN A 407 16.33 22.21 -0.02
CA GLN A 407 15.67 23.04 0.97
C GLN A 407 16.26 22.75 2.36
N PRO A 408 16.71 23.76 3.12
CA PRO A 408 17.38 23.54 4.41
C PRO A 408 16.45 22.92 5.46
N TRP A 409 15.14 23.17 5.34
CA TRP A 409 14.12 22.65 6.25
C TRP A 409 13.69 21.21 5.94
N PHE A 410 14.08 20.66 4.80
CA PHE A 410 13.64 19.34 4.36
C PHE A 410 14.55 18.24 4.92
N ALA A 411 14.01 17.31 5.70
CA ALA A 411 14.75 16.18 6.27
C ALA A 411 14.86 14.98 5.33
N GLY A 412 14.22 15.00 4.16
CA GLY A 412 14.19 13.85 3.25
C GLY A 412 12.82 13.18 3.21
N VAL A 413 12.81 11.92 2.78
CA VAL A 413 11.59 11.29 2.27
C VAL A 413 11.59 9.78 2.42
N TYR A 414 10.40 9.20 2.61
CA TYR A 414 10.11 7.78 2.45
C TYR A 414 9.20 7.59 1.25
N ILE A 415 9.70 6.96 0.19
CA ILE A 415 8.92 6.74 -1.02
C ILE A 415 7.96 5.57 -0.80
N TRP A 416 6.68 5.79 -1.13
CA TRP A 416 5.65 4.77 -1.20
C TRP A 416 5.55 4.26 -2.65
N GLN A 417 5.80 3.00 -2.93
CA GLN A 417 6.30 1.95 -2.02
C GLN A 417 7.30 1.07 -2.75
N TRP A 418 8.10 0.28 -2.04
CA TRP A 418 8.94 -0.77 -2.62
C TRP A 418 8.31 -2.13 -2.32
N ASP A 419 7.87 -2.86 -3.34
CA ASP A 419 7.40 -4.24 -3.17
C ASP A 419 8.50 -5.24 -3.56
N ASN A 420 9.00 -5.99 -2.58
CA ASN A 420 10.02 -7.01 -2.78
C ASN A 420 9.57 -8.15 -3.70
N ARG A 421 8.26 -8.28 -3.96
CA ARG A 421 7.69 -9.32 -4.82
C ARG A 421 7.53 -8.87 -6.28
N THR A 422 7.74 -7.60 -6.59
CA THR A 422 7.72 -7.12 -7.99
C THR A 422 8.84 -7.80 -8.77
N MET A 423 8.51 -8.34 -9.95
CA MET A 423 9.47 -8.86 -10.93
C MET A 423 9.58 -7.90 -12.11
N GLU A 424 10.71 -7.90 -12.81
CA GLU A 424 10.97 -7.00 -13.94
C GLU A 424 9.88 -7.10 -15.03
N GLU A 425 9.45 -8.32 -15.38
CA GLU A 425 8.43 -8.54 -16.42
C GLU A 425 7.07 -7.99 -15.98
N SER A 426 6.76 -8.07 -14.69
CA SER A 426 5.51 -7.52 -14.14
C SER A 426 5.54 -5.99 -14.11
N ALA A 427 6.69 -5.37 -13.85
CA ALA A 427 6.84 -3.92 -13.78
C ALA A 427 6.54 -3.21 -15.11
N GLN A 428 6.79 -3.89 -16.24
CA GLN A 428 6.51 -3.38 -17.59
C GLN A 428 5.03 -3.06 -17.85
N THR A 429 4.11 -3.72 -17.14
CA THR A 429 2.66 -3.49 -17.28
C THR A 429 2.01 -3.00 -15.99
N ASP A 430 2.78 -2.95 -14.91
CA ASP A 430 2.33 -2.45 -13.63
C ASP A 430 2.01 -0.96 -13.72
N LEU A 431 0.87 -0.59 -13.14
CA LEU A 431 0.36 0.78 -13.05
C LEU A 431 0.52 1.34 -11.64
N ASP A 432 0.96 0.52 -10.67
CA ASP A 432 0.97 0.88 -9.26
C ASP A 432 2.20 1.73 -8.87
N PHE A 433 2.30 2.04 -7.59
CA PHE A 433 3.28 2.95 -6.99
C PHE A 433 4.74 2.49 -7.04
N SER A 434 5.01 1.19 -7.18
CA SER A 434 6.38 0.68 -7.05
C SER A 434 7.29 1.27 -8.13
N PRO A 435 8.42 1.91 -7.77
CA PRO A 435 9.39 2.41 -8.74
C PRO A 435 10.32 1.30 -9.25
N ARG A 436 10.34 0.14 -8.55
CA ARG A 436 11.26 -0.97 -8.83
C ARG A 436 11.10 -1.47 -10.27
N PHE A 437 12.23 -1.62 -10.96
CA PHE A 437 12.37 -1.97 -12.38
C PHE A 437 11.71 -0.98 -13.35
N LYS A 438 11.50 0.28 -12.92
CA LYS A 438 10.96 1.36 -13.76
C LYS A 438 11.94 2.53 -13.80
N PRO A 439 11.84 3.44 -14.79
CA PRO A 439 12.66 4.67 -14.85
C PRO A 439 12.72 5.46 -13.54
N ALA A 440 11.63 5.43 -12.76
CA ALA A 440 11.57 6.04 -11.44
C ALA A 440 12.66 5.51 -10.47
N GLU A 441 12.98 4.21 -10.46
CA GLU A 441 14.06 3.67 -9.63
C GLU A 441 15.41 4.31 -9.97
N ASN A 442 15.72 4.49 -11.26
CA ASN A 442 16.97 5.12 -11.67
C ASN A 442 17.04 6.60 -11.26
N ILE A 443 15.91 7.31 -11.27
CA ILE A 443 15.81 8.67 -10.70
C ILE A 443 16.06 8.64 -9.18
N LEU A 444 15.44 7.73 -8.44
CA LEU A 444 15.68 7.59 -7.00
C LEU A 444 17.17 7.32 -6.72
N ALA A 445 17.79 6.38 -7.45
CA ALA A 445 19.20 6.06 -7.31
C ALA A 445 20.12 7.26 -7.59
N LYS A 446 19.84 8.03 -8.65
CA LYS A 446 20.57 9.27 -8.97
C LYS A 446 20.57 10.27 -7.83
N TRP A 447 19.40 10.54 -7.23
CA TRP A 447 19.26 11.55 -6.18
C TRP A 447 19.74 11.05 -4.82
N PHE A 448 19.43 9.81 -4.46
CA PHE A 448 19.89 9.20 -3.21
C PHE A 448 21.39 8.94 -3.22
N GLY A 449 22.00 8.71 -4.40
CA GLY A 449 23.43 8.46 -4.53
C GLY A 449 24.35 9.67 -4.35
N LYS A 450 23.81 10.87 -4.14
CA LYS A 450 24.56 12.14 -3.99
C LYS A 450 24.23 12.84 -2.67
N SER A 451 25.17 13.62 -2.13
CA SER A 451 24.89 14.46 -0.96
C SER A 451 24.05 15.68 -1.39
N SER A 452 23.14 16.16 -0.54
CA SER A 452 22.46 17.44 -0.80
C SER A 452 23.40 18.65 -0.79
N ASN A 453 24.63 18.48 -0.30
CA ASN A 453 25.68 19.51 -0.31
C ASN A 453 26.43 19.60 -1.64
N ASP A 454 26.34 18.56 -2.48
CA ASP A 454 26.94 18.57 -3.81
C ASP A 454 26.12 19.49 -4.71
N LYS A 455 26.79 20.47 -5.35
CA LYS A 455 26.14 21.29 -6.39
C LYS A 455 25.89 20.41 -7.62
N LEU A 456 24.65 20.42 -8.11
CA LEU A 456 24.23 19.70 -9.32
C LEU A 456 24.98 20.15 -10.57
#